data_AF-A0AAX4KXN3-F1
#
_entry.id   AF-A0AAX4KXN3-F1
#
_cell.length_a   1.000
_cell.length_b   1.000
_cell.length_c   1.000
_cell.angle_alpha   90.00
_cell.angle_beta   90.00
_cell.angle_gamma   90.00
#
_symmetry.space_group_name_H-M   'P 1'
#
loop_
_entity.id
_entity.type
_entity.pdbx_description
1 polymer ?
#
loop_
_entity_poly.entity_id
_entity_poly.type
_entity_poly.pdbx_seq_one_letter_code
_entity_poly.pdbx_strand_id
1 'polypeptide(L)'
;MILNRPKIAGYIVLIGVSQFLLFMVISEILYPNYSVKYNYISDLGVGRTAIIFNTSIIVMGILVIIASLMIRAFYAPLILLVGLGASLVGIFPETTGLPHLIASLIAFLFGGIGAIVTSIRRNYFWTVLGIITLSALILFISKEYGPLGPGGMERMIVYPELIWGISFSTYLINKV
;
A
#
# COMPACT_ATOMS: atom_id res chain seq x y z
N MET A 1 33.50 3.49 -0.55
CA MET A 1 32.21 4.21 -0.69
C MET A 1 31.23 3.61 0.31
N ILE A 2 30.89 4.32 1.38
CA ILE A 2 29.86 3.83 2.33
C ILE A 2 28.51 4.01 1.63
N LEU A 3 27.79 2.92 1.37
CA LEU A 3 26.45 2.95 0.79
C LEU A 3 25.55 3.89 1.62
N ASN A 4 24.96 4.91 0.98
CA ASN A 4 23.91 5.71 1.62
C ASN A 4 22.62 4.86 1.69
N ARG A 5 22.52 4.05 2.75
CA ARG A 5 21.43 3.08 2.96
C ARG A 5 20.04 3.75 2.90
N PRO A 6 19.79 4.92 3.55
CA PRO A 6 18.52 5.62 3.41
C PRO A 6 18.17 5.99 1.96
N LYS A 7 19.15 6.50 1.20
CA LYS A 7 18.92 6.89 -0.20
C LYS A 7 18.54 5.70 -1.06
N ILE A 8 19.20 4.55 -0.88
CA ILE A 8 18.88 3.31 -1.60
C ILE A 8 17.52 2.77 -1.18
N ALA A 9 17.21 2.78 0.13
CA ALA A 9 15.89 2.40 0.63
C ALA A 9 14.79 3.25 -0.01
N GLY A 10 15.03 4.56 -0.16
CA GLY A 10 14.13 5.46 -0.88
C GLY A 10 13.89 5.03 -2.32
N TYR A 11 14.93 4.74 -3.11
CA TYR A 11 14.73 4.25 -4.48
C TYR A 11 13.99 2.91 -4.54
N ILE A 12 14.29 1.99 -3.62
CA ILE A 12 13.62 0.68 -3.55
C ILE A 12 12.11 0.85 -3.31
N VAL A 13 11.71 1.68 -2.34
CA VAL A 13 10.29 1.99 -2.08
C VAL A 13 9.66 2.67 -3.28
N LEU A 14 10.34 3.68 -3.86
CA LEU A 14 9.81 4.43 -5.00
C LEU A 14 9.48 3.50 -6.18
N ILE A 15 10.42 2.61 -6.52
CA ILE A 15 10.24 1.62 -7.59
C ILE A 15 9.07 0.68 -7.25
N GLY A 16 9.08 0.10 -6.05
CA GLY A 16 8.06 -0.86 -5.62
C GLY A 16 6.64 -0.29 -5.59
N VAL A 17 6.45 0.91 -5.04
CA VAL A 17 5.14 1.57 -4.95
C VAL A 17 4.67 2.05 -6.32
N SER A 18 5.56 2.66 -7.12
CA SER A 18 5.19 3.19 -8.44
C SER A 18 4.84 2.08 -9.42
N GLN A 19 5.58 0.97 -9.42
CA GLN A 19 5.24 -0.17 -10.28
C GLN A 19 3.90 -0.79 -9.87
N PHE A 20 3.60 -0.88 -8.57
CA PHE A 20 2.32 -1.43 -8.13
C PHE A 20 1.15 -0.54 -8.51
N LEU A 21 1.28 0.78 -8.34
CA LEU A 21 0.29 1.72 -8.83
C LEU A 21 0.02 1.53 -10.34
N LEU A 22 1.08 1.42 -11.15
CA LEU A 22 0.95 1.21 -12.59
C LEU A 22 0.26 -0.12 -12.93
N PHE A 23 0.70 -1.23 -12.33
CA PHE A 23 0.15 -2.56 -12.64
C PHE A 23 -1.24 -2.78 -12.05
N MET A 24 -1.60 -2.08 -10.97
CA MET A 24 -2.99 -2.03 -10.49
C MET A 24 -3.89 -1.39 -11.55
N VAL A 25 -3.53 -0.22 -12.07
CA VAL A 25 -4.30 0.45 -13.14
C VAL A 25 -4.37 -0.42 -14.41
N ILE A 26 -3.27 -1.06 -14.79
CA ILE A 26 -3.28 -2.01 -15.92
C ILE A 26 -4.25 -3.17 -15.65
N SER A 27 -4.26 -3.71 -14.43
CA SER A 27 -5.17 -4.78 -14.04
C SER A 27 -6.62 -4.32 -14.10
N GLU A 28 -6.94 -3.11 -13.63
CA GLU A 28 -8.29 -2.52 -13.74
C GLU A 28 -8.76 -2.42 -15.19
N ILE A 29 -7.89 -1.96 -16.10
CA ILE A 29 -8.20 -1.81 -17.53
C ILE A 29 -8.45 -3.17 -18.20
N LEU A 30 -7.68 -4.20 -17.82
CA LEU A 30 -7.76 -5.53 -18.41
C LEU A 30 -8.87 -6.40 -17.80
N TYR A 31 -9.39 -6.02 -16.62
CA TYR A 31 -10.39 -6.79 -15.92
C TYR A 31 -11.77 -6.65 -16.60
N PRO A 32 -12.41 -7.75 -17.05
CA PRO A 32 -13.68 -7.68 -17.76
C PRO A 32 -14.81 -7.06 -16.92
N ASN A 33 -15.48 -6.04 -17.46
CA ASN A 33 -16.60 -5.34 -16.80
C ASN A 33 -16.26 -4.77 -15.42
N TYR A 34 -14.99 -4.44 -15.17
CA TYR A 34 -14.56 -3.89 -13.89
C TYR A 34 -15.18 -2.52 -13.63
N SER A 35 -15.72 -2.34 -12.42
CA SER A 35 -16.21 -1.06 -11.94
C SER A 35 -15.41 -0.63 -10.72
N VAL A 36 -14.68 0.47 -10.85
CA VAL A 36 -13.95 1.13 -9.74
C VAL A 36 -14.85 1.39 -8.52
N LYS A 37 -16.16 1.58 -8.73
CA LYS A 37 -17.14 1.81 -7.67
C LYS A 37 -17.59 0.52 -6.97
N TYR A 38 -17.85 -0.53 -7.75
CA TYR A 38 -18.54 -1.72 -7.25
C TYR A 38 -17.62 -2.93 -7.02
N ASN A 39 -16.43 -2.94 -7.62
CA ASN A 39 -15.43 -3.98 -7.47
C ASN A 39 -14.33 -3.57 -6.50
N TYR A 40 -13.95 -4.49 -5.64
CA TYR A 40 -12.79 -4.33 -4.78
C TYR A 40 -11.52 -4.26 -5.63
N ILE A 41 -10.46 -3.67 -5.09
CA ILE A 41 -9.11 -3.78 -5.65
C ILE A 41 -8.67 -5.24 -5.60
N SER A 42 -9.02 -5.98 -4.53
CA SER A 42 -8.69 -7.39 -4.39
C SER A 42 -9.27 -8.30 -5.47
N ASP A 43 -10.37 -7.89 -6.13
CA ASP A 43 -10.94 -8.61 -7.28
C ASP A 43 -9.89 -8.77 -8.41
N LEU A 44 -9.00 -7.78 -8.55
CA LEU A 44 -7.91 -7.78 -9.55
C LEU A 44 -6.93 -8.95 -9.33
N GLY A 45 -6.85 -9.47 -8.11
CA GLY A 45 -6.06 -10.63 -7.72
C GLY A 45 -6.68 -11.97 -8.12
N VAL A 46 -7.84 -11.97 -8.80
CA VAL A 46 -8.59 -13.18 -9.19
C VAL A 46 -8.75 -13.26 -10.71
N GLY A 47 -8.60 -14.47 -11.27
CA GLY A 47 -8.82 -14.71 -12.69
C GLY A 47 -7.72 -14.17 -13.61
N ARG A 48 -8.11 -13.48 -14.70
CA ARG A 48 -7.19 -13.15 -15.81
C ARG A 48 -6.12 -12.13 -15.45
N THR A 49 -6.40 -11.22 -14.52
CA THR A 49 -5.48 -10.15 -14.09
C THR A 49 -4.64 -10.55 -12.88
N ALA A 50 -4.96 -11.69 -12.26
CA ALA A 50 -4.34 -12.15 -11.02
C ALA A 50 -2.82 -12.18 -11.09
N ILE A 51 -2.25 -12.66 -12.20
CA ILE A 51 -0.79 -12.73 -12.37
C ILE A 51 -0.15 -11.33 -12.37
N ILE A 52 -0.82 -10.33 -12.96
CA ILE A 52 -0.31 -8.96 -13.01
C ILE A 52 -0.40 -8.32 -11.63
N PHE A 53 -1.60 -8.36 -11.04
CA PHE A 53 -1.86 -7.72 -9.75
C PHE A 53 -1.08 -8.38 -8.59
N ASN A 54 -1.21 -9.71 -8.42
CA ASN A 54 -0.62 -10.43 -7.29
C ASN A 54 0.91 -10.40 -7.34
N THR A 55 1.52 -10.61 -8.52
CA THR A 55 2.98 -10.52 -8.65
C THR A 55 3.45 -9.11 -8.34
N SER A 56 2.76 -8.08 -8.85
CA SER A 56 3.15 -6.70 -8.61
C SER A 56 3.07 -6.30 -7.14
N ILE A 57 2.01 -6.68 -6.41
CA ILE A 57 1.88 -6.36 -4.99
C ILE A 57 2.87 -7.14 -4.12
N ILE A 58 3.19 -8.39 -4.49
CA ILE A 58 4.25 -9.18 -3.85
C ILE A 58 5.61 -8.51 -4.04
N VAL A 59 5.94 -8.10 -5.26
CA VAL A 59 7.20 -7.40 -5.56
C VAL A 59 7.28 -6.10 -4.78
N MET A 60 6.21 -5.30 -4.76
CA MET A 60 6.16 -4.09 -3.93
C MET A 60 6.42 -4.41 -2.46
N GLY A 61 5.72 -5.39 -1.90
CA GLY A 61 5.82 -5.75 -0.50
C GLY A 61 7.23 -6.21 -0.11
N ILE A 62 7.87 -7.05 -0.92
CA ILE A 62 9.25 -7.51 -0.71
C ILE A 62 10.22 -6.32 -0.76
N LEU A 63 10.07 -5.41 -1.73
CA LEU A 63 10.92 -4.22 -1.83
C LEU A 63 10.74 -3.31 -0.60
N VAL A 64 9.52 -3.10 -0.13
CA VAL A 64 9.23 -2.33 1.08
C VAL A 64 9.83 -2.99 2.34
N ILE A 65 9.78 -4.33 2.45
CA ILE A 65 10.45 -5.08 3.52
C ILE A 65 11.96 -4.83 3.48
N ILE A 66 12.60 -5.01 2.32
CA ILE A 66 14.06 -4.79 2.17
C ILE A 66 14.42 -3.35 2.56
N ALA A 67 13.67 -2.36 2.07
CA ALA A 67 13.89 -0.96 2.42
C ALA A 67 13.74 -0.70 3.92
N SER A 68 12.74 -1.30 4.58
CA SER A 68 12.52 -1.15 6.02
C SER A 68 13.73 -1.61 6.85
N LEU A 69 14.37 -2.72 6.44
CA LEU A 69 15.57 -3.26 7.11
C LEU A 69 16.80 -2.35 6.93
N MET A 70 16.80 -1.50 5.91
CA MET A 70 17.86 -0.52 5.65
C MET A 70 17.66 0.78 6.43
N ILE A 71 16.43 1.08 6.87
CA ILE A 71 16.07 2.28 7.61
C ILE A 71 16.36 2.08 9.11
N ARG A 72 17.29 2.87 9.65
CA ARG A 72 17.58 2.90 11.09
C ARG A 72 16.75 3.98 11.78
N ALA A 73 15.44 3.74 11.92
CA ALA A 73 14.52 4.65 12.59
C ALA A 73 13.45 3.87 13.37
N PHE A 74 12.89 4.50 14.41
CA PHE A 74 11.88 3.87 15.28
C PHE A 74 10.61 3.42 14.54
N TYR A 75 10.31 4.03 13.38
CA TYR A 75 9.17 3.69 12.55
C TYR A 75 9.44 2.55 11.54
N ALA A 76 10.67 2.05 11.44
CA ALA A 76 11.01 0.98 10.49
C ALA A 76 10.16 -0.29 10.66
N PRO A 77 9.81 -0.75 11.89
CA PRO A 77 8.92 -1.90 12.06
C PRO A 77 7.53 -1.70 11.43
N LEU A 78 7.00 -0.47 11.42
CA LEU A 78 5.70 -0.18 10.78
C LEU A 78 5.81 -0.36 9.26
N ILE A 79 6.89 0.15 8.66
CA ILE A 79 7.14 -0.01 7.21
C ILE A 79 7.33 -1.49 6.85
N LEU A 80 7.99 -2.26 7.72
CA LEU A 80 8.12 -3.71 7.55
C LEU A 80 6.75 -4.40 7.53
N LEU A 81 5.84 -4.03 8.44
CA LEU A 81 4.49 -4.58 8.49
C LEU A 81 3.65 -4.21 7.27
N VAL A 82 3.81 -3.00 6.72
CA VAL A 82 3.19 -2.61 5.44
C VAL A 82 3.65 -3.54 4.32
N GLY A 83 4.97 -3.73 4.18
CA GLY A 83 5.51 -4.61 3.15
C GLY A 83 5.10 -6.07 3.33
N LEU A 84 5.02 -6.55 4.58
CA LEU A 84 4.54 -7.88 4.93
C LEU A 84 3.07 -8.05 4.54
N GLY A 85 2.20 -7.14 4.97
CA GLY A 85 0.77 -7.15 4.61
C GLY A 85 0.58 -7.16 3.10
N ALA A 86 1.22 -6.24 2.38
CA ALA A 86 1.15 -6.18 0.92
C ALA A 86 1.61 -7.46 0.22
N SER A 87 2.71 -8.07 0.70
CA SER A 87 3.19 -9.35 0.16
C SER A 87 2.17 -10.46 0.38
N LEU A 88 1.60 -10.52 1.59
CA LEU A 88 0.62 -11.53 1.95
C LEU A 88 -0.70 -11.36 1.18
N VAL A 89 -1.10 -10.13 0.82
CA VAL A 89 -2.28 -9.88 -0.02
C VAL A 89 -2.16 -10.56 -1.39
N GLY A 90 -0.98 -10.49 -2.03
CA GLY A 90 -0.78 -11.18 -3.30
C GLY A 90 -0.58 -12.70 -3.16
N ILE A 91 -0.02 -13.17 -2.04
CA ILE A 91 0.13 -14.61 -1.74
C ILE A 91 -1.23 -15.25 -1.43
N PHE A 92 -2.11 -14.51 -0.78
CA PHE A 92 -3.46 -14.91 -0.42
C PHE A 92 -4.48 -14.06 -1.17
N PRO A 93 -4.81 -14.38 -2.43
CA PRO A 93 -5.85 -13.69 -3.18
C PRO A 93 -7.20 -13.71 -2.45
N GLU A 94 -8.12 -12.83 -2.87
CA GLU A 94 -9.42 -12.62 -2.21
C GLU A 94 -10.20 -13.92 -1.94
N THR A 95 -10.14 -14.88 -2.87
CA THR A 95 -10.81 -16.19 -2.78
C THR A 95 -10.35 -17.04 -1.59
N THR A 96 -9.25 -16.69 -0.93
CA THR A 96 -8.76 -17.40 0.26
C THR A 96 -9.55 -17.04 1.52
N GLY A 97 -10.31 -15.94 1.53
CA GLY A 97 -11.15 -15.53 2.65
C GLY A 97 -10.34 -14.96 3.82
N LEU A 98 -10.35 -15.64 4.98
CA LEU A 98 -9.75 -15.12 6.22
C LEU A 98 -8.25 -14.76 6.10
N PRO A 99 -7.38 -15.56 5.45
CA PRO A 99 -5.98 -15.19 5.25
C PRO A 99 -5.82 -13.86 4.48
N HIS A 100 -6.60 -13.66 3.42
CA HIS A 100 -6.62 -12.40 2.68
C HIS A 100 -7.06 -11.24 3.56
N LEU A 101 -8.16 -11.41 4.32
CA LEU A 101 -8.67 -10.37 5.21
C LEU A 101 -7.63 -9.91 6.24
N ILE A 102 -6.90 -10.86 6.84
CA ILE A 102 -5.83 -10.54 7.79
C ILE A 102 -4.68 -9.81 7.09
N ALA A 103 -4.27 -10.28 5.91
CA ALA A 103 -3.20 -9.65 5.13
C ALA A 103 -3.54 -8.20 4.76
N SER A 104 -4.75 -7.96 4.23
CA SER A 104 -5.24 -6.65 3.85
C SER A 104 -5.37 -5.72 5.07
N LEU A 105 -5.87 -6.23 6.20
CA LEU A 105 -5.94 -5.45 7.44
C LEU A 105 -4.56 -5.00 7.92
N ILE A 106 -3.55 -5.88 7.88
CA ILE A 106 -2.17 -5.53 8.23
C ILE A 106 -1.65 -4.43 7.30
N ALA A 107 -1.83 -4.59 5.99
CA ALA A 107 -1.39 -3.58 5.02
C ALA A 107 -2.03 -2.21 5.30
N PHE A 108 -3.36 -2.17 5.37
CA PHE A 108 -4.15 -0.93 5.50
C PHE A 108 -3.98 -0.24 6.86
N LEU A 109 -3.91 -1.01 7.95
CA LEU A 109 -3.77 -0.44 9.29
C LEU A 109 -2.38 0.18 9.46
N PHE A 110 -1.34 -0.57 9.11
CA PHE A 110 0.03 -0.12 9.30
C PHE A 110 0.48 0.90 8.25
N GLY A 111 -0.16 0.96 7.07
CA GLY A 111 0.09 2.02 6.10
C GLY A 111 -0.44 3.36 6.60
N GLY A 112 -1.68 3.40 7.10
CA GLY A 112 -2.25 4.57 7.75
C GLY A 112 -1.47 5.05 8.99
N ILE A 113 -1.14 4.13 9.92
CA ILE A 113 -0.32 4.46 11.09
C ILE A 113 1.10 4.88 10.67
N GLY A 114 1.69 4.19 9.70
CA GLY A 114 3.01 4.49 9.15
C GLY A 114 3.08 5.91 8.56
N ALA A 115 2.05 6.33 7.83
CA ALA A 115 1.93 7.67 7.29
C ALA A 115 1.95 8.74 8.40
N ILE A 116 1.16 8.56 9.45
CA ILE A 116 1.12 9.49 10.60
C ILE A 116 2.45 9.49 11.35
N VAL A 117 3.01 8.33 11.66
CA VAL A 117 4.23 8.26 12.50
C VAL A 117 5.45 8.82 11.76
N THR A 118 5.57 8.55 10.45
CA THR A 118 6.65 9.11 9.64
C THR A 118 6.50 10.62 9.42
N SER A 119 5.29 11.17 9.53
CA SER A 119 5.02 12.61 9.37
C SER A 119 5.60 13.49 10.48
N ILE A 120 5.78 12.94 11.68
CA ILE A 120 6.07 13.72 12.91
C ILE A 120 7.32 14.59 12.71
N ARG A 121 7.12 15.91 12.78
CA ARG A 121 8.15 16.96 12.55
C ARG A 121 8.79 16.93 11.16
N ARG A 122 8.11 16.38 10.15
CA ARG A 122 8.61 16.25 8.78
C ARG A 122 7.63 16.76 7.74
N ASN A 123 6.41 16.21 7.70
CA ASN A 123 5.48 16.50 6.62
C ASN A 123 4.01 16.30 7.04
N TYR A 124 3.31 17.39 7.39
CA TYR A 124 1.91 17.34 7.83
C TYR A 124 0.94 16.76 6.77
N PHE A 125 1.29 16.79 5.48
CA PHE A 125 0.51 16.15 4.44
C PHE A 125 0.37 14.64 4.68
N TRP A 126 1.41 13.97 5.18
CA TRP A 126 1.35 12.54 5.47
C TRP A 126 0.43 12.21 6.65
N THR A 127 0.28 13.13 7.62
CA THR A 127 -0.75 12.98 8.67
C THR A 127 -2.14 12.98 8.06
N VAL A 128 -2.42 13.89 7.11
CA VAL A 128 -3.72 13.96 6.44
C VAL A 128 -3.98 12.66 5.67
N LEU A 129 -3.01 12.17 4.89
CA LEU A 129 -3.13 10.90 4.16
C LEU A 129 -3.41 9.73 5.10
N GLY A 130 -2.67 9.61 6.21
CA GLY A 130 -2.87 8.54 7.18
C GLY A 130 -4.22 8.62 7.91
N ILE A 131 -4.71 9.83 8.22
CA ILE A 131 -6.06 10.01 8.78
C ILE A 131 -7.11 9.57 7.77
N ILE A 132 -6.98 9.96 6.49
CA ILE A 132 -7.91 9.54 5.43
C ILE A 132 -7.93 8.01 5.34
N THR A 133 -6.76 7.36 5.27
CA THR A 133 -6.64 5.90 5.23
C THR A 133 -7.35 5.23 6.42
N LEU A 134 -7.07 5.68 7.65
CA LEU A 134 -7.63 5.05 8.85
C LEU A 134 -9.14 5.31 9.00
N SER A 135 -9.61 6.51 8.65
CA SER A 135 -11.05 6.80 8.61
C SER A 135 -11.76 5.97 7.54
N ALA A 136 -11.19 5.86 6.34
CA ALA A 136 -11.73 5.02 5.27
C ALA A 136 -11.72 3.54 5.67
N LEU A 137 -10.70 3.06 6.38
CA LEU A 137 -10.65 1.69 6.90
C LEU A 137 -11.78 1.41 7.91
N ILE A 138 -12.03 2.34 8.83
CA ILE A 138 -13.15 2.23 9.78
C ILE A 138 -14.48 2.14 9.02
N LEU A 139 -14.72 3.06 8.07
CA LEU A 139 -15.94 3.07 7.26
C LEU A 139 -16.08 1.79 6.43
N PHE A 140 -14.98 1.29 5.86
CA PHE A 140 -14.95 0.07 5.07
C PHE A 140 -15.33 -1.17 5.90
N ILE A 141 -14.76 -1.31 7.10
CA ILE A 141 -15.08 -2.40 8.04
C ILE A 141 -16.54 -2.31 8.49
N SER A 142 -17.02 -1.10 8.77
CA SER A 142 -18.42 -0.84 9.12
C SER A 142 -19.40 -0.99 7.95
N LYS A 143 -18.90 -1.23 6.73
CA LYS A 143 -19.68 -1.32 5.47
C LYS A 143 -20.43 -0.02 5.12
N GLU A 144 -19.94 1.11 5.61
CA GLU A 144 -20.48 2.45 5.38
C GLU A 144 -19.77 3.10 4.19
N TYR A 145 -20.09 2.65 2.98
CA TYR A 145 -19.34 3.05 1.78
C TYR A 145 -19.75 4.39 1.17
N GLY A 146 -20.94 4.91 1.52
CA GLY A 146 -21.49 6.13 0.95
C GLY A 146 -21.62 6.08 -0.59
N PRO A 147 -21.49 7.22 -1.31
CA PRO A 147 -21.68 7.27 -2.76
C PRO A 147 -20.56 6.59 -3.56
N LEU A 148 -19.43 6.29 -2.91
CA LEU A 148 -18.23 5.71 -3.51
C LEU A 148 -18.36 4.19 -3.75
N GLY A 149 -19.29 3.53 -3.07
CA GLY A 149 -19.40 2.06 -3.10
C GLY A 149 -18.18 1.37 -2.47
N PRO A 150 -18.23 0.03 -2.36
CA PRO A 150 -17.17 -0.75 -1.71
C PRO A 150 -15.80 -0.52 -2.35
N GLY A 151 -15.73 -0.57 -3.69
CA GLY A 151 -14.48 -0.39 -4.44
C GLY A 151 -13.89 1.01 -4.34
N GLY A 152 -14.76 2.03 -4.28
CA GLY A 152 -14.31 3.40 -4.09
C GLY A 152 -13.84 3.67 -2.66
N MET A 153 -14.51 3.09 -1.65
CA MET A 153 -14.07 3.21 -0.27
C MET A 153 -12.72 2.51 -0.03
N GLU A 154 -12.49 1.35 -0.63
CA GLU A 154 -11.19 0.68 -0.55
C GLU A 154 -10.07 1.55 -1.17
N ARG A 155 -10.35 2.24 -2.27
CA ARG A 155 -9.40 3.20 -2.88
C ARG A 155 -9.11 4.39 -1.99
N MET A 156 -10.06 4.82 -1.16
CA MET A 156 -9.81 5.85 -0.14
C MET A 156 -8.87 5.35 0.97
N ILE A 157 -8.66 4.05 1.10
CA ILE A 157 -7.62 3.46 1.95
C ILE A 157 -6.28 3.44 1.18
N VAL A 158 -6.28 2.83 -0.02
CA VAL A 158 -5.08 2.47 -0.76
C VAL A 158 -4.39 3.67 -1.42
N TYR A 159 -5.11 4.56 -2.10
CA TYR A 159 -4.46 5.67 -2.81
C TYR A 159 -3.69 6.62 -1.87
N PRO A 160 -4.23 7.03 -0.70
CA PRO A 160 -3.44 7.83 0.23
C PRO A 160 -2.16 7.13 0.72
N GLU A 161 -2.19 5.80 0.91
CA GLU A 161 -0.98 5.04 1.26
C GLU A 161 0.04 5.02 0.12
N LEU A 162 -0.39 4.86 -1.13
CA LEU A 162 0.52 4.89 -2.29
C LEU A 162 1.13 6.28 -2.49
N ILE A 163 0.32 7.35 -2.34
CA ILE A 163 0.79 8.73 -2.40
C ILE A 163 1.80 9.00 -1.28
N TRP A 164 1.51 8.54 -0.05
CA TRP A 164 2.45 8.61 1.06
C TRP A 164 3.72 7.83 0.76
N GLY A 165 3.64 6.59 0.27
CA GLY A 165 4.79 5.75 -0.06
C GLY A 165 5.72 6.41 -1.07
N ILE A 166 5.17 6.98 -2.15
CA ILE A 166 5.93 7.76 -3.14
C ILE A 166 6.57 8.98 -2.46
N SER A 167 5.81 9.79 -1.72
CA SER A 167 6.34 10.99 -1.06
C SER A 167 7.43 10.66 -0.02
N PHE A 168 7.20 9.67 0.81
CA PHE A 168 8.14 9.17 1.82
C PHE A 168 9.44 8.66 1.18
N SER A 169 9.33 7.96 0.05
CA SER A 169 10.49 7.48 -0.70
C SER A 169 11.37 8.62 -1.22
N THR A 170 10.75 9.70 -1.74
CA THR A 170 11.50 10.91 -2.19
C THR A 170 12.17 11.63 -1.04
N TYR A 171 11.53 11.68 0.14
CA TYR A 171 12.16 12.22 1.35
C TYR A 171 13.41 11.42 1.74
N LEU A 172 13.35 10.08 1.70
CA LEU A 172 14.51 9.23 1.99
C LEU A 172 15.66 9.42 0.99
N ILE A 173 15.34 9.63 -0.29
CA ILE A 173 16.34 9.89 -1.34
C ILE A 173 17.10 11.20 -1.08
N ASN A 174 16.37 12.23 -0.62
CA ASN A 174 16.90 13.58 -0.41
C ASN A 174 17.49 13.79 0.99
N LYS A 175 17.37 12.80 1.88
CA LYS A 175 17.97 12.82 3.22
C LYS A 175 19.48 12.62 3.09
N VAL A 176 20.20 13.72 2.93
CA VAL A 176 21.67 13.82 2.99
C VAL A 176 22.06 14.45 4.32
#